data_AF-A0A2A9MQ83-F1
#
_entry.id   AF-A0A2A9MQ83-F1
#
_cell.length_a   1.000
_cell.length_b   1.000
_cell.length_c   1.000
_cell.angle_alpha   90.00
_cell.angle_beta   90.00
_cell.angle_gamma   90.00
#
_symmetry.space_group_name_H-M   'P 1'
#
loop_
_entity.id
_entity.type
_entity.pdbx_description
1 polymer ?
#
loop_
_entity_poly.entity_id
_entity_poly.type
_entity_poly.pdbx_seq_one_letter_code
_entity_poly.pdbx_strand_id
1 'polypeptide(L)' 'MSETTLRRGAFLVLFLFVFLGAFVTLEAYRYMWIFLSVVFGIILFTDCVFFNEGDFLYDPFYNNWLEKTSPQY' A
#
# COMPACT_ATOMS: atom_id res chain seq x y z
N MET A 1 -18.09 -5.16 -4.92
CA MET A 1 -16.70 -4.67 -4.85
C MET A 1 -16.16 -5.14 -3.51
N SER A 2 -15.11 -5.95 -3.46
CA SER A 2 -14.56 -6.38 -2.16
C SER A 2 -14.04 -5.16 -1.41
N GLU A 3 -14.15 -5.16 -0.08
CA GLU A 3 -13.65 -4.09 0.79
C GLU A 3 -12.16 -3.79 0.55
N THR A 4 -11.39 -4.83 0.22
CA THR A 4 -9.98 -4.75 -0.20
C THR A 4 -9.78 -3.92 -1.47
N THR A 5 -10.63 -4.09 -2.49
CA THR A 5 -10.56 -3.34 -3.74
C THR A 5 -10.85 -1.85 -3.53
N LEU A 6 -11.82 -1.52 -2.67
CA LEU A 6 -12.16 -0.13 -2.35
C LEU A 6 -11.01 0.56 -1.60
N ARG A 7 -10.43 -0.11 -0.60
CA ARG A 7 -9.28 0.39 0.17
C ARG A 7 -8.08 0.67 -0.75
N ARG A 8 -7.79 -0.24 -1.67
CA ARG A 8 -6.71 -0.09 -2.67
C ARG A 8 -6.93 1.09 -3.60
N GLY A 9 -8.15 1.24 -4.11
CA GLY A 9 -8.53 2.39 -4.93
C GLY A 9 -8.32 3.72 -4.19
N ALA A 10 -8.70 3.79 -2.91
CA ALA A 10 -8.49 4.98 -2.09
C ALA A 10 -6.99 5.30 -1.89
N PHE A 11 -6.16 4.29 -1.60
CA PHE A 11 -4.71 4.46 -1.47
C PHE A 11 -4.05 4.91 -2.78
N LEU A 12 -4.50 4.39 -3.93
CA LEU A 12 -4.00 4.82 -5.23
C LEU A 12 -4.36 6.28 -5.53
N VAL A 13 -5.61 6.69 -5.25
CA VAL A 13 -6.03 8.08 -5.41
C VAL A 13 -5.22 9.00 -4.49
N LEU A 14 -4.97 8.59 -3.24
CA LEU A 14 -4.14 9.35 -2.31
C LEU A 14 -2.70 9.48 -2.80
N PHE A 15 -2.09 8.39 -3.28
CA PHE A 15 -0.76 8.40 -3.86
C PHE A 15 -0.67 9.36 -5.06
N LEU A 16 -1.63 9.27 -5.99
CA LEU A 16 -1.67 10.15 -7.16
C LEU A 16 -1.83 11.62 -6.76
N PHE A 17 -2.66 11.91 -5.76
CA PHE A 17 -2.80 13.27 -5.23
C PHE A 17 -1.46 13.82 -4.71
N VAL A 18 -0.74 13.03 -3.90
CA VAL A 18 0.57 13.43 -3.36
C VAL A 18 1.62 13.57 -4.47
N PHE A 19 1.65 12.62 -5.41
CA PHE A 19 2.58 12.60 -6.53
C PHE A 19 2.40 13.81 -7.44
N LEU A 20 1.16 14.12 -7.82
CA LEU A 20 0.85 15.30 -8.63
C LEU A 20 1.11 16.60 -7.87
N GLY A 21 0.94 16.60 -6.54
CA GLY A 21 1.31 17.70 -5.66
C GLY A 21 2.79 18.12 -5.83
N ALA A 22 3.70 17.18 -6.09
CA ALA A 22 5.10 17.48 -6.33
C ALA A 22 5.37 18.34 -7.57
N PHE A 23 4.50 18.26 -8.59
CA PHE A 23 4.64 19.01 -9.84
C PHE A 23 3.98 20.40 -9.78
N VAL A 24 2.91 20.55 -8.99
CA VAL A 24 2.13 21.79 -8.89
C VAL A 24 2.64 22.72 -7.77
N THR A 25 3.34 22.19 -6.77
CA THR A 25 3.81 22.96 -5.61
C THR A 25 4.96 23.94 -5.91
N LEU A 26 5.17 24.90 -5.00
CA LEU A 26 6.29 25.83 -5.04
C LEU A 26 7.63 25.10 -4.82
N GLU A 27 8.71 25.59 -5.41
CA GLU A 27 10.03 24.92 -5.36
C GLU A 27 10.51 24.63 -3.94
N ALA A 28 10.27 25.53 -2.99
CA ALA A 28 10.66 25.36 -1.59
C ALA A 28 10.08 24.09 -0.93
N TYR A 29 8.91 23.62 -1.39
CA TYR A 29 8.22 22.45 -0.84
C TYR A 29 8.28 21.23 -1.77
N ARG A 30 8.84 21.37 -2.98
CA ARG A 30 8.86 20.28 -3.98
C ARG A 30 9.47 19.00 -3.42
N TYR A 31 10.59 19.11 -2.69
CA TYR A 31 11.25 17.94 -2.11
C TYR A 31 10.44 17.26 -1.01
N MET A 32 9.61 18.00 -0.26
CA MET A 32 8.69 17.42 0.72
C MET A 32 7.65 16.53 0.01
N TRP A 33 7.07 17.02 -1.07
CA TRP A 33 6.10 16.25 -1.86
C TRP A 33 6.73 15.05 -2.56
N ILE A 34 7.95 15.18 -3.08
CA ILE A 34 8.70 14.05 -3.65
C ILE A 34 8.95 12.98 -2.58
N PHE A 35 9.42 13.38 -1.39
CA PHE A 35 9.65 12.45 -0.29
C PHE A 35 8.37 11.69 0.09
N LEU A 36 7.26 12.41 0.28
CA LEU A 36 5.96 11.79 0.57
C LEU A 36 5.55 10.82 -0.56
N SER A 37 5.74 11.21 -1.81
CA SER A 37 5.44 10.36 -2.97
C SER A 37 6.25 9.07 -2.94
N VAL A 38 7.53 9.12 -2.57
CA VAL A 38 8.36 7.92 -2.42
C VAL A 38 7.85 7.01 -1.31
N VAL A 39 7.49 7.58 -0.14
CA VAL A 39 6.93 6.80 0.98
C VAL A 39 5.63 6.09 0.60
N PHE A 40 4.66 6.83 0.05
CA PHE A 40 3.41 6.24 -0.42
C PHE A 40 3.62 5.27 -1.59
N GLY A 41 4.59 5.54 -2.47
CA GLY A 41 4.97 4.66 -3.56
C GLY A 41 5.51 3.33 -3.09
N ILE A 42 6.34 3.29 -2.03
CA ILE A 42 6.82 2.04 -1.43
C ILE A 42 5.66 1.24 -0.83
N ILE A 43 4.75 1.89 -0.11
CA ILE A 43 3.57 1.21 0.47
C ILE A 43 2.72 0.59 -0.65
N LEU A 44 2.44 1.36 -1.69
CA LEU A 44 1.64 0.90 -2.82
C LEU A 44 2.37 -0.21 -3.59
N PHE A 45 3.69 -0.08 -3.78
CA PHE A 45 4.52 -1.12 -4.35
C PHE A 45 4.49 -2.41 -3.52
N THR A 46 4.56 -2.33 -2.19
CA THR A 46 4.44 -3.53 -1.35
C THR A 46 3.08 -4.19 -1.49
N ASP A 47 1.98 -3.44 -1.42
CA ASP A 47 0.64 -4.00 -1.66
C ASP A 47 0.52 -4.56 -3.09
N CYS A 48 1.23 -3.98 -4.07
CA CYS A 48 1.36 -4.47 -5.43
C CYS A 48 2.13 -5.80 -5.56
N VAL A 49 3.24 -5.93 -4.84
CA VAL A 49 4.09 -7.14 -4.86
C VAL A 49 3.38 -8.30 -4.16
N PHE A 50 2.60 -8.02 -3.13
CA PHE A 50 1.81 -9.02 -2.40
C PHE A 50 0.36 -9.12 -2.91
N PHE A 51 0.17 -9.04 -4.24
CA PHE A 51 -1.13 -8.92 -4.91
C PHE A 51 -2.12 -10.06 -4.66
N ASN A 52 -1.62 -11.23 -4.28
CA ASN A 52 -2.43 -12.41 -4.05
C ASN A 52 -3.01 -12.36 -2.63
N GLU A 53 -4.33 -12.50 -2.49
CA GLU A 53 -5.01 -12.53 -1.17
C GLU A 53 -4.47 -13.65 -0.26
N GLY A 54 -3.75 -14.63 -0.82
CA GLY A 54 -3.03 -15.66 -0.09
C GLY A 54 -1.57 -15.35 0.26
N ASP A 55 -0.91 -14.33 -0.30
CA ASP A 55 0.54 -14.14 -0.14
C ASP A 55 0.93 -12.96 0.77
N PHE A 56 -0.01 -12.08 1.14
CA PHE A 56 0.24 -11.11 2.20
C PHE A 56 0.11 -11.77 3.57
N LEU A 57 1.24 -12.34 4.03
CA LEU A 57 1.38 -13.09 5.27
C LEU A 57 1.60 -12.20 6.51
N TYR A 58 1.35 -10.90 6.42
CA TYR A 58 1.46 -10.03 7.59
C TYR A 58 0.12 -9.96 8.34
N ASP A 59 -0.08 -10.96 9.19
CA ASP A 59 -0.98 -10.90 10.34
C ASP A 59 -0.11 -10.68 11.59
N PRO A 60 -0.30 -9.61 12.38
CA PRO A 60 0.42 -9.42 13.64
C PRO A 60 0.37 -10.63 14.59
N PHE A 61 -0.66 -11.47 14.45
CA PHE A 61 -0.91 -12.65 15.25
C PHE A 61 -0.65 -13.97 14.50
N TYR A 62 -0.14 -13.92 13.27
CA TYR A 62 0.24 -15.11 12.46
C TYR A 62 -0.87 -16.15 12.22
N ASN A 63 -2.16 -15.83 12.37
CA ASN A 63 -3.23 -16.81 12.23
C ASN A 63 -3.28 -17.39 10.80
N ASN A 64 -3.03 -16.54 9.80
CA ASN A 64 -2.98 -16.92 8.39
C ASN A 64 -1.85 -17.93 8.08
N TRP A 65 -0.75 -17.90 8.84
CA TRP A 65 0.35 -18.87 8.72
C TRP A 65 -0.01 -20.20 9.38
N LEU A 66 -0.61 -20.15 10.57
CA LEU A 66 -1.06 -21.32 11.31
C LEU A 66 -2.08 -22.14 10.52
N GLU A 67 -3.07 -21.48 9.93
CA GLU A 67 -4.09 -22.10 9.09
C GLU A 67 -3.48 -22.79 7.85
N LYS A 68 -2.43 -22.21 7.27
CA LYS A 68 -1.74 -22.78 6.09
C LYS A 68 -0.80 -23.94 6.41
N THR A 69 -0.29 -24.03 7.63
CA THR A 69 0.79 -24.96 7.98
C THR A 69 0.39 -26.05 8.98
N SER A 70 -0.80 -25.94 9.59
CA SER A 70 -1.28 -26.90 10.57
C SER A 70 -2.32 -27.83 9.95
N PRO A 71 -2.12 -29.17 9.94
CA PRO A 71 -3.06 -30.13 9.36
C PRO A 71 -4.35 -30.33 10.16
N GLN A 72 -4.62 -29.51 11.18
CA GLN A 72 -5.76 -29.62 12.11
C GLN A 72 -6.70 -28.40 12.10
N TYR A 73 -6.49 -27.45 11.20
CA TYR A 73 -7.42 -26.34 10.96
C TYR A 73 -8.20 -26.55 9.66
#